data_AF-A0A7X9IBS8-F1
#
_entry.id   AF-A0A7X9IBS8-F1
#
_cell.length_a   1.000
_cell.length_b   1.000
_cell.length_c   1.000
_cell.angle_alpha   90.00
_cell.angle_beta   90.00
_cell.angle_gamma   90.00
#
_symmetry.space_group_name_H-M   'P 1'
#
loop_
_entity.id
_entity.type
_entity.pdbx_description
1 polymer ?
#
loop_
_entity_poly.entity_id
_entity_poly.type
_entity_poly.pdbx_seq_one_letter_code
_entity_poly.pdbx_strand_id
1 'polypeptide(L)'
;MINKLIASVLPYFPKKFIWLFSKSYISGETIDDAMRVSHEFNARGIKVTIDVLGEFIRDLNEARRNKEEYINLIDFAQRSGIDGNFSLK
;
A
#
# COMPACT_ATOMS: atom_id res chain seq x y z
N MET A 1 -14.55 14.01 -20.98
CA MET A 1 -14.62 15.27 -20.21
C MET A 1 -15.01 15.05 -18.75
N ILE A 2 -16.10 14.32 -18.46
CA ILE A 2 -16.60 14.09 -17.09
C ILE A 2 -15.54 13.45 -16.15
N ASN A 3 -14.83 12.40 -16.58
CA ASN A 3 -13.82 11.75 -15.72
C ASN A 3 -12.70 12.72 -15.28
N LYS A 4 -12.29 13.65 -16.14
CA LYS A 4 -11.28 14.66 -15.80
C LYS A 4 -11.82 15.66 -14.77
N LEU A 5 -13.09 16.03 -14.87
CA LEU A 5 -13.75 16.89 -13.89
C LEU A 5 -13.81 16.21 -12.52
N ILE A 6 -14.25 14.95 -12.47
CA ILE A 6 -14.27 14.16 -11.23
C ILE A 6 -12.87 14.04 -10.62
N ALA A 7 -11.86 13.70 -11.44
CA ALA A 7 -10.46 13.62 -11.00
C ALA A 7 -9.94 14.95 -10.43
N SER A 8 -10.33 16.08 -11.02
CA SER A 8 -9.90 17.40 -10.57
C SER A 8 -10.51 17.82 -9.23
N VAL A 9 -11.69 17.31 -8.88
CA VAL A 9 -12.36 17.65 -7.61
C VAL A 9 -12.06 16.67 -6.47
N LEU A 10 -11.63 15.44 -6.79
CA LEU A 10 -11.29 14.39 -5.81
C LEU A 10 -10.36 14.85 -4.67
N PRO A 11 -9.28 15.64 -4.91
CA PRO A 11 -8.39 16.10 -3.84
C PRO A 11 -9.05 16.96 -2.77
N TYR A 12 -10.21 17.58 -3.06
CA TYR A 12 -10.94 18.42 -2.13
C TYR A 12 -11.94 17.65 -1.25
N PHE A 13 -12.15 16.36 -1.53
CA PHE A 13 -13.04 15.54 -0.72
C PHE A 13 -12.36 15.11 0.59
N PRO A 14 -13.13 14.94 1.69
CA PRO A 14 -12.59 14.39 2.92
C PRO A 14 -11.98 12.99 2.70
N LYS A 15 -10.79 12.73 3.25
CA LYS A 15 -10.12 11.42 3.12
C LYS A 15 -11.02 10.24 3.50
N LYS A 16 -11.82 10.39 4.57
CA LYS A 16 -12.79 9.36 5.02
C LYS A 16 -13.87 9.04 3.97
N PHE A 17 -14.27 10.03 3.19
CA PHE A 17 -15.23 9.81 2.11
C PHE A 17 -14.59 9.02 0.98
N ILE A 18 -13.35 9.36 0.58
CA ILE A 18 -12.59 8.60 -0.43
C ILE A 18 -12.36 7.16 0.04
N TRP A 19 -12.03 6.98 1.32
CA TRP A 19 -11.80 5.67 1.92
C TRP A 19 -12.97 4.70 1.76
N LEU A 20 -14.22 5.20 1.78
CA LEU A 20 -15.42 4.38 1.60
C LEU A 20 -15.38 3.57 0.29
N PHE A 21 -14.77 4.14 -0.76
CA PHE A 21 -14.66 3.54 -2.08
C PHE A 21 -13.31 2.85 -2.31
N SER A 22 -12.21 3.35 -1.73
CA SER A 22 -10.88 2.79 -1.95
C SER A 22 -10.57 1.56 -1.10
N LYS A 23 -11.23 1.38 0.05
CA LYS A 23 -10.93 0.31 1.02
C LYS A 23 -11.06 -1.12 0.48
N SER A 24 -11.78 -1.34 -0.62
CA SER A 24 -11.86 -2.67 -1.26
C SER A 24 -10.62 -3.02 -2.07
N TYR A 25 -9.77 -2.02 -2.36
CA TYR A 25 -8.56 -2.16 -3.19
C TYR A 25 -7.26 -1.98 -2.40
N ILE A 26 -7.35 -1.59 -1.12
CA ILE A 26 -6.21 -1.27 -0.26
C ILE A 26 -6.36 -2.09 1.02
N SER A 27 -5.31 -2.79 1.43
CA SER A 27 -5.32 -3.65 2.63
C SER A 27 -5.50 -2.87 3.93
N GLY A 28 -4.98 -1.64 3.98
CA GLY A 28 -5.11 -0.70 5.10
C GLY A 28 -4.12 0.46 4.98
N GLU A 29 -3.93 1.21 6.07
CA GLU A 29 -3.01 2.34 6.13
C GLU A 29 -1.66 1.96 6.77
N THR A 30 -1.59 0.81 7.43
CA THR A 30 -0.42 0.36 8.20
C THR A 30 0.18 -0.95 7.69
N ILE A 31 1.42 -1.23 8.08
CA ILE A 31 2.07 -2.51 7.79
C ILE A 31 1.30 -3.67 8.44
N ASP A 32 0.79 -3.48 9.67
CA ASP A 32 -0.02 -4.47 10.37
C ASP A 32 -1.30 -4.82 9.61
N ASP A 33 -1.97 -3.82 9.01
CA ASP A 33 -3.13 -4.07 8.16
C ASP A 33 -2.77 -4.92 6.94
N ALA A 34 -1.63 -4.61 6.31
CA ALA A 34 -1.14 -5.39 5.19
C ALA A 34 -0.85 -6.84 5.61
N MET A 35 -0.18 -7.08 6.74
CA MET A 35 0.10 -8.44 7.22
C MET A 35 -1.17 -9.22 7.53
N ARG A 36 -2.14 -8.60 8.21
CA ARG A 36 -3.43 -9.24 8.52
C ARG A 36 -4.12 -9.73 7.24
N VAL A 37 -4.26 -8.85 6.24
CA VAL A 37 -4.87 -9.20 4.95
C VAL A 37 -4.04 -10.24 4.20
N SER A 38 -2.70 -10.12 4.22
CA SER A 38 -1.81 -11.10 3.60
C SER A 38 -1.95 -12.50 4.21
N HIS A 39 -2.06 -12.59 5.54
CA HIS A 39 -2.32 -13.86 6.23
C HIS A 39 -3.67 -14.46 5.86
N GLU A 40 -4.73 -13.66 5.77
CA GLU A 40 -6.05 -14.12 5.33
C GLU A 40 -5.99 -14.74 3.92
N PHE A 41 -5.20 -14.17 3.00
CA PHE A 41 -4.99 -14.72 1.66
C PHE A 41 -4.08 -15.96 1.67
N ASN A 42 -2.96 -15.92 2.39
CA ASN A 42 -2.05 -17.06 2.49
C ASN A 42 -2.73 -18.29 3.12
N ALA A 43 -3.60 -18.10 4.12
CA ALA A 43 -4.41 -19.17 4.71
C ALA A 43 -5.35 -19.85 3.71
N ARG A 44 -5.66 -19.16 2.60
CA ARG A 44 -6.46 -19.67 1.47
C ARG A 44 -5.60 -20.24 0.34
N GLY A 45 -4.29 -20.35 0.54
CA GLY A 45 -3.33 -20.78 -0.48
C GLY A 45 -3.07 -19.75 -1.57
N ILE A 46 -3.40 -18.48 -1.33
CA ILE A 46 -3.20 -17.38 -2.29
C ILE A 46 -1.92 -16.64 -1.93
N LYS A 47 -0.97 -16.60 -2.86
CA LYS A 47 0.25 -15.79 -2.74
C LYS A 47 -0.07 -14.32 -2.99
N VAL A 48 0.53 -13.43 -2.21
CA VAL A 48 0.29 -11.99 -2.29
C VAL A 48 1.47 -11.24 -2.90
N THR A 49 1.22 -10.04 -3.42
CA THR A 49 2.26 -9.07 -3.74
C THR A 49 1.96 -7.78 -2.99
N ILE A 50 2.89 -7.31 -2.17
CA ILE A 50 2.73 -6.10 -1.37
C ILE A 50 3.32 -4.93 -2.16
N ASP A 51 2.56 -3.84 -2.27
CA ASP A 51 2.93 -2.59 -2.93
C ASP A 51 2.71 -1.42 -1.97
N VAL A 52 3.72 -0.56 -1.81
CA VAL A 52 3.60 0.68 -1.01
C VAL A 52 3.03 1.78 -1.91
N LEU A 53 1.95 2.42 -1.48
CA LEU A 53 1.31 3.48 -2.26
C LEU A 53 1.86 4.86 -1.88
N GLY A 54 1.98 5.75 -2.86
CA GLY A 54 2.31 7.16 -2.63
C GLY A 54 3.79 7.51 -2.73
N GLU A 55 4.62 6.63 -3.30
CA GLU A 55 6.05 6.82 -3.51
C GLU A 55 6.32 7.86 -4.62
N PHE A 56 6.30 9.15 -4.30
CA PHE A 56 6.69 10.21 -5.22
C PHE A 56 8.04 10.78 -4.82
N ILE A 57 9.11 10.06 -5.16
CA ILE A 57 10.50 10.47 -4.87
C ILE A 57 10.90 11.64 -5.79
N ARG A 58 11.34 12.74 -5.19
CA ARG A 58 11.84 13.95 -5.86
C ARG A 58 13.32 14.23 -5.59
N ASP A 59 13.86 13.65 -4.52
CA ASP A 59 15.25 13.82 -4.14
C ASP A 59 15.87 12.56 -3.49
N LEU A 60 17.19 12.59 -3.31
CA LEU A 60 17.94 11.47 -2.74
C LEU A 60 17.61 11.18 -1.27
N ASN A 61 17.15 12.17 -0.50
CA ASN A 61 16.79 11.95 0.89
C ASN A 61 15.44 11.25 0.99
N GLU A 62 14.48 11.58 0.13
CA GLU A 62 13.23 10.82 -0.04
C GLU A 62 13.51 9.38 -0.48
N ALA A 63 14.41 9.17 -1.45
CA ALA A 63 14.81 7.82 -1.87
C ALA A 63 15.41 7.00 -0.73
N ARG A 64 16.27 7.62 0.10
CA ARG A 64 16.85 6.95 1.28
C ARG A 64 15.79 6.55 2.29
N ARG A 65 14.82 7.42 2.58
CA ARG A 65 13.70 7.10 3.48
C ARG A 65 12.85 5.96 2.93
N ASN A 66 12.48 6.02 1.65
CA ASN A 66 11.69 4.96 1.00
C ASN A 66 12.42 3.61 1.07
N LYS A 67 13.73 3.60 0.81
CA LYS A 67 14.57 2.40 0.94
C LYS A 67 14.50 1.80 2.35
N GLU A 68 14.64 2.61 3.40
CA GLU A 68 14.54 2.12 4.78
C GLU A 68 13.13 1.60 5.10
N GLU A 69 12.08 2.26 4.62
CA GLU A 69 10.69 1.78 4.77
C GLU A 69 10.48 0.41 4.11
N TYR A 70 11.01 0.21 2.91
CA TYR A 70 10.95 -1.08 2.22
C TYR A 70 11.71 -2.18 2.94
N ILE A 71 12.92 -1.89 3.43
CA ILE A 71 13.69 -2.86 4.22
C ILE A 71 12.89 -3.29 5.46
N ASN A 72 12.33 -2.32 6.18
CA ASN A 72 11.51 -2.58 7.37
C ASN A 72 10.26 -3.42 7.03
N LEU A 73 9.57 -3.10 5.92
CA LEU A 73 8.42 -3.84 5.46
C LEU A 73 8.77 -5.30 5.11
N ILE A 74 9.86 -5.50 4.36
CA ILE A 74 10.32 -6.83 3.96
C ILE A 74 10.69 -7.66 5.19
N ASP A 75 11.47 -7.10 6.11
CA ASP A 75 11.86 -7.76 7.36
C ASP A 75 10.64 -8.14 8.20
N PHE A 76 9.67 -7.22 8.34
CA PHE A 76 8.46 -7.47 9.11
C PHE A 76 7.59 -8.56 8.47
N ALA A 77 7.42 -8.54 7.14
CA ALA A 77 6.66 -9.54 6.41
C ALA A 77 7.31 -10.93 6.47
N GLN A 78 8.64 -11.00 6.37
CA GLN A 78 9.38 -12.25 6.53
C GLN A 78 9.24 -12.82 7.95
N ARG A 79 9.40 -11.98 8.97
CA ARG A 79 9.21 -12.39 10.38
C ARG A 79 7.78 -12.83 10.67
N SER A 80 6.81 -12.21 10.01
CA SER A 80 5.40 -12.57 10.11
C SER A 80 5.08 -13.87 9.36
N GLY A 81 5.97 -14.35 8.48
CA GLY A 81 5.76 -15.59 7.73
C GLY A 81 4.83 -15.43 6.53
N ILE A 82 4.81 -14.25 5.91
CA ILE A 82 4.03 -14.00 4.69
C ILE A 82 4.66 -14.73 3.48
N ASP A 83 3.85 -15.51 2.78
CA ASP A 83 4.18 -16.02 1.45
C ASP A 83 3.74 -15.00 0.40
N GLY A 84 4.72 -14.23 -0.09
CA GLY A 84 4.45 -13.16 -1.02
C GLY A 84 5.66 -12.64 -1.77
N ASN A 85 5.42 -11.60 -2.56
CA ASN A 85 6.42 -10.80 -3.26
C ASN A 85 6.25 -9.32 -2.89
N PHE A 86 7.18 -8.48 -3.32
CA PHE A 86 7.14 -7.04 -3.12
C PHE A 86 7.26 -6.33 -4.47
N SER A 87 6.46 -5.28 -4.68
CA SER A 87 6.60 -4.36 -5.82
C SER A 87 7.29 -3.09 -5.34
N LEU A 88 8.25 -2.60 -6.12
CA LEU A 88 9.06 -1.42 -5.82
C LEU A 88 9.02 -0.48 -7.03
N LYS A 89 8.97 0.83 -6.78
CA LYS A 89 8.95 1.88 -7.82
C LYS A 89 10.13 2.84 -7.73
#